data_AF-A0A976CEN5-F1
#
_entry.id   AF-A0A976CEN5-F1
#
_cell.length_a   1.000
_cell.length_b   1.000
_cell.length_c   1.000
_cell.angle_alpha   90.00
_cell.angle_beta   90.00
_cell.angle_gamma   90.00
#
_symmetry.space_group_name_H-M   'P 1'
#
loop_
_entity.id
_entity.type
_entity.pdbx_description
1 polymer ?
#
loop_
_entity_poly.entity_id
_entity_poly.type
_entity_poly.pdbx_seq_one_letter_code
_entity_poly.pdbx_strand_id
1 'polypeptide(L)'
;PKKRLENGQFVDNDVKTIGIFHKMGQKGTPAIHLETGSNGGTVGYLVGEPHKGLTYMFQMMNEARIGVGITGAAIASNVYYASLQYANERPQGQKLTIKGQDPNTPQTLIINHADVKRMLLFQKSIVEGSISLIMQASKYADLAHVLEAGEEKEKYQLLLDFLTPVVKTYPTEAGQHSVSQGVQVFGGGGYCTDFGVERLYRDIRITTIYEGTTGIQSQALLGRNIVMKNGKAAMLYFQEVQNTIKEANTYDALKKYAQKLTEGTQLVQKVTQHLVAFAMKGETERFLADATLYMEMFGNVAIAWQWLLQGVYAQQALLKGGLTQDDTEFYESKIHTMKFFFAYELPKISYLATRLLDDEVLTCESEKVAFI
;
A
#
# COMPACT_ATOMS: atom_id res chain seq x y z
N PRO A 1 -25.54 16.21 -11.94
CA PRO A 1 -26.20 15.20 -12.81
C PRO A 1 -26.49 15.83 -14.20
N LYS A 2 -26.51 15.04 -15.29
CA LYS A 2 -26.81 15.56 -16.65
C LYS A 2 -28.25 16.03 -16.82
N LYS A 3 -29.18 15.41 -16.08
CA LYS A 3 -30.58 15.81 -16.03
C LYS A 3 -30.95 16.30 -14.63
N ARG A 4 -31.86 17.27 -14.55
CA ARG A 4 -32.49 17.74 -13.31
C ARG A 4 -33.98 17.46 -13.36
N LEU A 5 -34.60 17.33 -12.19
CA LEU A 5 -36.04 17.19 -12.09
C LEU A 5 -36.67 18.60 -12.11
N GLU A 6 -37.64 18.81 -12.99
CA GLU A 6 -38.44 20.02 -13.09
C GLU A 6 -39.89 19.62 -13.37
N ASN A 7 -40.83 20.01 -12.50
CA ASN A 7 -42.25 19.66 -12.59
C ASN A 7 -42.53 18.16 -12.82
N GLY A 8 -41.76 17.29 -12.16
CA GLY A 8 -41.90 15.83 -12.27
C GLY A 8 -41.31 15.22 -13.55
N GLN A 9 -40.66 16.01 -14.41
CA GLN A 9 -39.98 15.53 -15.62
C GLN A 9 -38.46 15.78 -15.54
N PHE A 10 -37.69 14.90 -16.19
CA PHE A 10 -36.24 15.07 -16.30
C PHE A 10 -35.88 15.95 -17.49
N VAL A 11 -35.38 17.14 -17.21
CA VAL A 11 -34.88 18.10 -18.21
C VAL A 11 -33.36 18.18 -18.17
N ASP A 12 -32.73 18.75 -19.20
CA ASP A 12 -31.29 18.97 -19.23
C ASP A 12 -30.84 19.90 -18.08
N ASN A 13 -29.69 19.60 -17.46
CA ASN A 13 -29.11 20.38 -16.36
C ASN A 13 -27.85 21.14 -16.76
N ASP A 14 -27.58 21.24 -18.07
CA ASP A 14 -26.44 21.96 -18.63
C ASP A 14 -25.10 21.43 -18.11
N VAL A 15 -24.98 20.10 -18.02
CA VAL A 15 -23.74 19.39 -17.65
C VAL A 15 -23.27 18.57 -18.85
N LYS A 16 -22.23 19.04 -19.53
CA LYS A 16 -21.73 18.47 -20.78
C LYS A 16 -20.37 17.82 -20.60
N THR A 17 -20.12 16.79 -21.39
CA THR A 17 -18.77 16.22 -21.56
C THR A 17 -18.16 16.84 -22.80
N ILE A 18 -17.11 17.66 -22.63
CA ILE A 18 -16.52 18.44 -23.73
C ILE A 18 -15.22 17.83 -24.27
N GLY A 19 -14.69 16.80 -23.60
CA GLY A 19 -13.47 16.13 -24.03
C GLY A 19 -13.17 14.87 -23.24
N ILE A 20 -12.25 14.07 -23.78
CA ILE A 20 -11.72 12.85 -23.15
C ILE A 20 -10.19 12.92 -23.18
N PHE A 21 -9.54 12.54 -22.09
CA PHE A 21 -8.09 12.48 -21.99
C PHE A 21 -7.55 11.11 -22.44
N HIS A 22 -6.51 11.12 -23.28
CA HIS A 22 -5.75 9.92 -23.63
C HIS A 22 -4.77 9.56 -22.50
N LYS A 23 -4.86 8.33 -22.00
CA LYS A 23 -4.11 7.86 -20.83
C LYS A 23 -3.13 6.74 -21.18
N MET A 24 -2.07 6.63 -20.37
CA MET A 24 -1.12 5.52 -20.41
C MET A 24 -1.80 4.15 -20.17
N GLY A 25 -2.57 4.05 -19.09
CA GLY A 25 -3.32 2.87 -18.67
C GLY A 25 -4.78 3.20 -18.34
N GLN A 26 -5.55 2.22 -17.88
CA GLN A 26 -6.99 2.29 -17.63
C GLN A 26 -7.75 2.92 -18.80
N LYS A 27 -7.38 2.53 -20.04
CA LYS A 27 -7.94 3.12 -21.26
C LYS A 27 -9.45 2.89 -21.39
N GLY A 28 -9.97 1.80 -20.80
CA GLY A 28 -11.39 1.50 -20.74
C GLY A 28 -12.21 2.41 -19.81
N THR A 29 -11.58 3.16 -18.90
CA THR A 29 -12.24 4.10 -18.00
C THR A 29 -12.12 5.52 -18.57
N PRO A 30 -13.20 6.15 -19.08
CA PRO A 30 -13.11 7.49 -19.64
C PRO A 30 -12.67 8.51 -18.57
N ALA A 31 -11.61 9.26 -18.84
CA ALA A 31 -11.28 10.46 -18.08
C ALA A 31 -11.80 11.65 -18.89
N ILE A 32 -12.71 12.42 -18.32
CA ILE A 32 -13.53 13.37 -19.06
C ILE A 32 -13.34 14.80 -18.56
N HIS A 33 -13.45 15.76 -19.47
CA HIS A 33 -13.61 17.16 -19.14
C HIS A 33 -15.12 17.44 -19.02
N LEU A 34 -15.56 17.83 -17.82
CA LEU A 34 -16.95 18.22 -17.57
C LEU A 34 -17.07 19.74 -17.58
N GLU A 35 -18.00 20.25 -18.38
CA GLU A 35 -18.41 21.65 -18.40
C GLU A 35 -19.81 21.76 -17.79
N THR A 36 -20.00 22.75 -16.90
CA THR A 36 -21.28 23.02 -16.26
C THR A 36 -21.66 24.48 -16.46
N GLY A 37 -22.89 24.75 -16.87
CA GLY A 37 -23.44 26.11 -16.90
C GLY A 37 -23.07 26.91 -18.14
N SER A 38 -22.58 26.29 -19.22
CA SER A 38 -22.20 27.00 -20.44
C SER A 38 -23.37 27.67 -21.17
N ASN A 39 -24.61 27.24 -20.91
CA ASN A 39 -25.83 27.90 -21.36
C ASN A 39 -26.55 28.66 -20.22
N GLY A 40 -25.83 28.99 -19.14
CA GLY A 40 -26.35 29.79 -18.03
C GLY A 40 -27.28 29.05 -17.06
N GLY A 41 -27.30 27.71 -17.06
CA GLY A 41 -28.40 26.95 -16.46
C GLY A 41 -28.04 25.63 -15.76
N THR A 42 -27.01 25.58 -14.91
CA THR A 42 -26.80 24.43 -14.03
C THR A 42 -27.41 24.64 -12.65
N VAL A 43 -28.32 23.75 -12.27
CA VAL A 43 -28.85 23.69 -10.90
C VAL A 43 -28.00 22.72 -10.07
N GLY A 44 -27.46 23.24 -8.97
CA GLY A 44 -26.81 22.46 -7.92
C GLY A 44 -27.62 22.52 -6.63
N TYR A 45 -27.62 21.42 -5.88
CA TYR A 45 -28.21 21.37 -4.54
C TYR A 45 -27.08 21.30 -3.53
N LEU A 46 -27.14 22.14 -2.51
CA LEU A 46 -26.18 22.11 -1.43
C LEU A 46 -26.31 20.78 -0.67
N VAL A 47 -25.18 20.09 -0.50
CA VAL A 47 -25.09 18.90 0.34
C VAL A 47 -24.70 19.34 1.75
N GLY A 48 -25.59 19.12 2.71
CA GLY A 48 -25.37 19.50 4.11
C GLY A 48 -25.39 21.02 4.34
N GLU A 49 -24.48 21.50 5.18
CA GLU A 49 -24.39 22.90 5.59
C GLU A 49 -23.56 23.77 4.62
N PRO A 50 -23.87 25.07 4.50
CA PRO A 50 -23.07 26.00 3.71
C PRO A 50 -21.61 26.02 4.14
N HIS A 51 -20.70 26.10 3.17
CA HIS A 51 -19.25 26.22 3.37
C HIS A 51 -18.55 25.03 4.04
N LYS A 52 -19.19 23.84 4.12
CA LYS A 52 -18.61 22.61 4.67
C LYS A 52 -18.21 21.56 3.62
N GLY A 53 -18.16 21.95 2.34
CA GLY A 53 -17.94 21.03 1.21
C GLY A 53 -16.70 20.14 1.34
N LEU A 54 -15.55 20.70 1.74
CA LEU A 54 -14.33 19.91 1.94
C LEU A 54 -14.48 18.86 3.04
N THR A 55 -15.11 19.20 4.16
CA THR A 55 -15.35 18.27 5.27
C THR A 55 -16.21 17.09 4.82
N TYR A 56 -17.26 17.35 4.05
CA TYR A 56 -18.10 16.29 3.50
C TYR A 56 -17.36 15.45 2.45
N MET A 57 -16.54 16.07 1.60
CA MET A 57 -15.71 15.32 0.65
C MET A 57 -14.71 14.40 1.35
N PHE A 58 -14.08 14.84 2.44
CA PHE A 58 -13.14 14.00 3.20
C PHE A 58 -13.79 12.75 3.79
N GLN A 59 -15.09 12.76 4.08
CA GLN A 59 -15.81 11.54 4.50
C GLN A 59 -15.77 10.46 3.42
N MET A 60 -15.89 10.85 2.14
CA MET A 60 -15.82 9.93 1.01
C MET A 60 -14.38 9.54 0.63
N MET A 61 -13.38 10.35 1.04
CA MET A 61 -11.98 10.13 0.67
C MET A 61 -11.38 8.89 1.32
N ASN A 62 -11.81 8.49 2.53
CA ASN A 62 -11.29 7.28 3.17
C ASN A 62 -11.67 6.04 2.35
N GLU A 63 -12.95 5.91 1.99
CA GLU A 63 -13.43 4.81 1.14
C GLU A 63 -12.77 4.83 -0.24
N ALA A 64 -12.67 6.00 -0.87
CA ALA A 64 -12.01 6.14 -2.17
C ALA A 64 -10.54 5.68 -2.12
N ARG A 65 -9.79 6.07 -1.07
CA ARG A 65 -8.38 5.69 -0.88
C ARG A 65 -8.21 4.21 -0.57
N ILE A 66 -9.12 3.61 0.21
CA ILE A 66 -9.17 2.16 0.40
C ILE A 66 -9.42 1.45 -0.94
N GLY A 67 -10.38 1.94 -1.74
CA GLY A 67 -10.66 1.43 -3.08
C GLY A 67 -9.47 1.49 -4.03
N VAL A 68 -8.70 2.58 -3.98
CA VAL A 68 -7.44 2.71 -4.72
C VAL A 68 -6.38 1.71 -4.24
N GLY A 69 -6.23 1.54 -2.92
CA GLY A 69 -5.37 0.52 -2.34
C GLY A 69 -5.72 -0.89 -2.79
N ILE A 70 -7.02 -1.23 -2.76
CA ILE A 70 -7.58 -2.49 -3.30
C ILE A 70 -7.20 -2.66 -4.76
N THR A 71 -7.37 -1.62 -5.58
CA THR A 71 -7.04 -1.66 -7.01
C THR A 71 -5.55 -1.96 -7.23
N GLY A 72 -4.66 -1.30 -6.50
CA GLY A 72 -3.21 -1.57 -6.54
C GLY A 72 -2.87 -3.02 -6.16
N ALA A 73 -3.41 -3.49 -5.04
CA ALA A 73 -3.22 -4.87 -4.56
C ALA A 73 -3.78 -5.91 -5.54
N ALA A 74 -4.96 -5.66 -6.13
CA ALA A 74 -5.61 -6.57 -7.07
C ALA A 74 -4.82 -6.69 -8.38
N ILE A 75 -4.32 -5.57 -8.91
CA ILE A 75 -3.47 -5.59 -10.10
C ILE A 75 -2.16 -6.36 -9.81
N ALA A 76 -1.50 -6.07 -8.69
CA ALA A 76 -0.31 -6.80 -8.29
C ALA A 76 -0.56 -8.29 -8.07
N SER A 77 -1.72 -8.66 -7.50
CA SER A 77 -2.15 -10.05 -7.32
C SER A 77 -2.32 -10.76 -8.66
N ASN A 78 -2.97 -10.10 -9.63
CA ASN A 78 -3.15 -10.67 -10.96
C ASN A 78 -1.78 -10.98 -11.60
N VAL A 79 -0.86 -10.03 -11.55
CA VAL A 79 0.48 -10.23 -12.11
C VAL A 79 1.27 -11.30 -11.34
N TYR A 80 1.16 -11.36 -10.01
CA TYR A 80 1.80 -12.42 -9.22
C TYR A 80 1.37 -13.82 -9.68
N TYR A 81 0.07 -14.07 -9.81
CA TYR A 81 -0.42 -15.38 -10.24
C TYR A 81 -0.07 -15.67 -11.70
N ALA A 82 -0.10 -14.67 -12.58
CA ALA A 82 0.37 -14.82 -13.96
C ALA A 82 1.88 -15.17 -14.02
N SER A 83 2.70 -14.50 -13.22
CA SER A 83 4.14 -14.78 -13.08
C SER A 83 4.39 -16.18 -12.52
N LEU A 84 3.63 -16.59 -11.50
CA LEU A 84 3.74 -17.92 -10.91
C LEU A 84 3.39 -19.01 -11.92
N GLN A 85 2.30 -18.85 -12.66
CA GLN A 85 1.91 -19.79 -13.70
C GLN A 85 2.99 -19.88 -14.78
N TYR A 86 3.40 -18.74 -15.34
CA TYR A 86 4.43 -18.69 -16.38
C TYR A 86 5.74 -19.35 -15.93
N ALA A 87 6.15 -19.13 -14.68
CA ALA A 87 7.36 -19.72 -14.13
C ALA A 87 7.29 -21.26 -13.99
N ASN A 88 6.09 -21.82 -13.81
CA ASN A 88 5.85 -23.25 -13.77
C ASN A 88 5.75 -23.90 -15.16
N GLU A 89 5.64 -23.12 -16.22
CA GLU A 89 5.45 -23.65 -17.58
C GLU A 89 6.65 -23.39 -18.49
N ARG A 90 7.48 -22.39 -18.18
CA ARG A 90 8.59 -21.96 -19.05
C ARG A 90 9.88 -22.75 -18.81
N PRO A 91 10.33 -23.62 -19.73
CA PRO A 91 11.67 -24.20 -19.67
C PRO A 91 12.72 -23.18 -20.14
N GLN A 92 13.77 -22.95 -19.34
CA GLN A 92 14.92 -22.15 -19.76
C GLN A 92 16.12 -22.41 -18.84
N GLY A 93 17.27 -22.69 -19.46
CA GLY A 93 18.55 -22.85 -18.75
C GLY A 93 18.61 -24.13 -17.90
N GLN A 94 19.74 -24.33 -17.22
CA GLN A 94 19.99 -25.47 -16.34
C GLN A 94 20.12 -25.01 -14.89
N LYS A 95 19.87 -25.90 -13.94
CA LYS A 95 20.15 -25.61 -12.53
C LYS A 95 21.65 -25.46 -12.34
N LEU A 96 22.08 -24.34 -11.74
CA LEU A 96 23.49 -24.12 -11.45
C LEU A 96 24.00 -25.18 -10.46
N THR A 97 25.04 -25.92 -10.84
CA THR A 97 25.73 -26.88 -9.96
C THR A 97 27.19 -26.48 -9.79
N ILE A 98 27.79 -26.87 -8.67
CA ILE A 98 29.22 -26.64 -8.38
C ILE A 98 30.12 -27.30 -9.43
N LYS A 99 29.63 -28.34 -10.11
CA LYS A 99 30.39 -29.12 -11.11
C LYS A 99 30.35 -28.53 -12.53
N GLY A 100 29.77 -27.35 -12.72
CA GLY A 100 29.62 -26.72 -14.04
C GLY A 100 28.30 -27.08 -14.73
N GLN A 101 28.16 -26.68 -16.01
CA GLN A 101 27.01 -26.99 -16.86
C GLN A 101 27.38 -28.13 -17.83
N ASP A 102 26.58 -29.18 -17.85
CA ASP A 102 26.69 -30.24 -18.86
C ASP A 102 25.75 -29.89 -20.02
N PRO A 103 26.25 -29.68 -21.25
CA PRO A 103 25.42 -29.36 -22.42
C PRO A 103 24.29 -30.35 -22.69
N ASN A 104 24.39 -31.59 -22.22
CA ASN A 104 23.37 -32.63 -22.41
C ASN A 104 22.26 -32.61 -21.35
N THR A 105 22.41 -31.82 -20.29
CA THR A 105 21.38 -31.70 -19.24
C THR A 105 20.15 -30.95 -19.78
N PRO A 106 18.93 -31.51 -19.64
CA PRO A 106 17.72 -30.85 -20.13
C PRO A 106 17.47 -29.52 -19.41
N GLN A 107 16.71 -28.64 -20.08
CA GLN A 107 16.30 -27.38 -19.46
C GLN A 107 15.42 -27.64 -18.24
N THR A 108 15.62 -26.84 -17.20
CA THR A 108 14.70 -26.77 -16.07
C THR A 108 13.65 -25.69 -16.29
N LEU A 109 12.49 -25.83 -15.65
CA LEU A 109 11.53 -24.74 -15.50
C LEU A 109 12.16 -23.57 -14.73
N ILE A 110 11.80 -22.35 -15.10
CA ILE A 110 12.41 -21.15 -14.50
C ILE A 110 12.05 -20.98 -13.02
N ILE A 111 10.94 -21.55 -12.55
CA ILE A 111 10.60 -21.56 -11.11
C ILE A 111 11.69 -22.21 -10.25
N ASN A 112 12.55 -23.05 -10.82
CA ASN A 112 13.66 -23.67 -10.09
C ASN A 112 14.87 -22.75 -9.90
N HIS A 113 14.93 -21.60 -10.57
CA HIS A 113 16.01 -20.63 -10.43
C HIS A 113 15.82 -19.76 -9.18
N ALA A 114 16.89 -19.55 -8.43
CA ALA A 114 16.84 -18.87 -7.14
C ALA A 114 16.33 -17.42 -7.25
N ASP A 115 16.76 -16.68 -8.28
CA ASP A 115 16.32 -15.29 -8.46
C ASP A 115 14.84 -15.19 -8.88
N VAL A 116 14.34 -16.14 -9.68
CA VAL A 116 12.90 -16.23 -10.01
C VAL A 116 12.09 -16.50 -8.75
N LYS A 117 12.55 -17.39 -7.87
CA LYS A 117 11.90 -17.61 -6.56
C LYS A 117 11.92 -16.35 -5.70
N ARG A 118 13.03 -15.61 -5.68
CA ARG A 118 13.12 -14.31 -4.98
C ARG A 118 12.09 -13.31 -5.52
N MET A 119 11.96 -13.20 -6.84
CA MET A 119 10.96 -12.31 -7.47
C MET A 119 9.53 -12.73 -7.12
N LEU A 120 9.21 -14.03 -7.22
CA LEU A 120 7.88 -14.55 -6.87
C LEU A 120 7.55 -14.38 -5.37
N LEU A 121 8.53 -14.60 -4.49
CA LEU A 121 8.36 -14.36 -3.05
C LEU A 121 8.20 -12.87 -2.74
N PHE A 122 8.93 -12.00 -3.43
CA PHE A 122 8.71 -10.55 -3.34
C PHE A 122 7.28 -10.20 -3.74
N GLN A 123 6.82 -10.64 -4.92
CA GLN A 123 5.46 -10.37 -5.39
C GLN A 123 4.40 -10.86 -4.39
N LYS A 124 4.50 -12.12 -3.93
CA LYS A 124 3.61 -12.70 -2.91
C LYS A 124 3.63 -11.88 -1.62
N SER A 125 4.82 -11.46 -1.17
CA SER A 125 4.99 -10.69 0.07
C SER A 125 4.30 -9.33 0.04
N ILE A 126 4.33 -8.66 -1.11
CA ILE A 126 3.63 -7.39 -1.33
C ILE A 126 2.12 -7.61 -1.40
N VAL A 127 1.67 -8.57 -2.20
CA VAL A 127 0.25 -8.82 -2.47
C VAL A 127 -0.49 -9.20 -1.18
N GLU A 128 -0.02 -10.24 -0.50
CA GLU A 128 -0.73 -10.77 0.67
C GLU A 128 -0.60 -9.86 1.90
N GLY A 129 0.53 -9.16 2.05
CA GLY A 129 0.70 -8.13 3.06
C GLY A 129 -0.24 -6.95 2.84
N SER A 130 -0.37 -6.50 1.59
CA SER A 130 -1.28 -5.40 1.20
C SER A 130 -2.74 -5.76 1.44
N ILE A 131 -3.17 -6.97 1.02
CA ILE A 131 -4.54 -7.45 1.24
C ILE A 131 -4.85 -7.49 2.74
N SER A 132 -3.92 -7.98 3.57
CA SER A 132 -4.10 -8.00 5.02
C SER A 132 -4.31 -6.59 5.60
N LEU A 133 -3.47 -5.61 5.21
CA LEU A 133 -3.62 -4.23 5.66
C LEU A 133 -4.95 -3.61 5.21
N ILE A 134 -5.35 -3.86 3.97
CA ILE A 134 -6.62 -3.39 3.40
C ILE A 134 -7.79 -3.98 4.19
N MET A 135 -7.81 -5.29 4.41
CA MET A 135 -8.89 -5.96 5.17
C MET A 135 -8.97 -5.44 6.61
N GLN A 136 -7.81 -5.17 7.22
CA GLN A 136 -7.74 -4.56 8.55
C GLN A 136 -8.37 -3.17 8.58
N ALA A 137 -8.07 -2.33 7.59
CA ALA A 137 -8.64 -0.99 7.48
C ALA A 137 -10.14 -1.02 7.13
N SER A 138 -10.57 -1.90 6.24
CA SER A 138 -12.00 -2.10 5.93
C SER A 138 -12.79 -2.52 7.17
N LYS A 139 -12.24 -3.44 7.99
CA LYS A 139 -12.83 -3.78 9.29
C LYS A 139 -12.97 -2.56 10.20
N TYR A 140 -11.98 -1.67 10.24
CA TYR A 140 -12.06 -0.45 11.04
C TYR A 140 -13.09 0.54 10.47
N ALA A 141 -13.24 0.61 9.14
CA ALA A 141 -14.30 1.39 8.50
C ALA A 141 -15.70 0.89 8.88
N ASP A 142 -15.93 -0.42 8.82
CA ASP A 142 -17.19 -1.03 9.24
C ASP A 142 -17.47 -0.74 10.72
N LEU A 143 -16.49 -0.95 11.60
CA LEU A 143 -16.65 -0.68 13.04
C LEU A 143 -16.93 0.80 13.33
N ALA A 144 -16.22 1.72 12.67
CA ALA A 144 -16.48 3.16 12.81
C ALA A 144 -17.88 3.55 12.29
N HIS A 145 -18.40 2.83 11.30
CA HIS A 145 -19.74 3.04 10.77
C HIS A 145 -20.83 2.54 11.72
N VAL A 146 -20.74 1.27 12.15
CA VAL A 146 -21.82 0.58 12.88
C VAL A 146 -21.84 0.84 14.39
N LEU A 147 -20.70 1.17 15.00
CA LEU A 147 -20.65 1.43 16.45
C LEU A 147 -21.36 2.74 16.80
N GLU A 148 -22.04 2.73 17.95
CA GLU A 148 -22.66 3.90 18.54
C GLU A 148 -21.63 4.96 18.96
N ALA A 149 -22.06 6.20 19.14
CA ALA A 149 -21.17 7.27 19.57
C ALA A 149 -20.56 6.95 20.95
N GLY A 150 -19.23 6.86 21.00
CA GLY A 150 -18.49 6.49 22.21
C GLY A 150 -17.00 6.30 21.94
N GLU A 151 -16.26 5.88 22.97
CA GLU A 151 -14.80 5.70 22.89
C GLU A 151 -14.39 4.64 21.85
N GLU A 152 -15.17 3.57 21.69
CA GLU A 152 -14.87 2.52 20.71
C GLU A 152 -15.00 3.01 19.27
N LYS A 153 -16.08 3.74 18.95
CA LYS A 153 -16.26 4.37 17.64
C LYS A 153 -15.12 5.36 17.36
N GLU A 154 -14.76 6.19 18.34
CA GLU A 154 -13.63 7.12 18.20
C GLU A 154 -12.31 6.36 17.97
N LYS A 155 -12.06 5.28 18.71
CA LYS A 155 -10.86 4.44 18.53
C LYS A 155 -10.74 3.97 17.09
N TYR A 156 -11.79 3.36 16.53
CA TYR A 156 -11.74 2.81 15.18
C TYR A 156 -11.70 3.89 14.10
N GLN A 157 -12.38 5.01 14.30
CA GLN A 157 -12.28 6.16 13.40
C GLN A 157 -10.83 6.69 13.36
N LEU A 158 -10.17 6.85 14.52
CA LEU A 158 -8.79 7.32 14.58
C LEU A 158 -7.82 6.33 13.94
N LEU A 159 -8.00 5.02 14.16
CA LEU A 159 -7.20 3.99 13.51
C LEU A 159 -7.37 3.99 12.00
N LEU A 160 -8.62 4.11 11.52
CA LEU A 160 -8.94 4.21 10.10
C LEU A 160 -8.28 5.43 9.46
N ASP A 161 -8.51 6.62 10.04
CA ASP A 161 -7.95 7.87 9.52
C ASP A 161 -6.43 7.81 9.47
N PHE A 162 -5.80 7.21 10.49
CA PHE A 162 -4.36 7.05 10.58
C PHE A 162 -3.78 6.08 9.54
N LEU A 163 -4.42 4.94 9.29
CA LEU A 163 -3.92 3.92 8.36
C LEU A 163 -4.27 4.18 6.90
N THR A 164 -5.33 4.94 6.61
CA THR A 164 -5.81 5.17 5.25
C THR A 164 -4.72 5.67 4.28
N PRO A 165 -3.84 6.63 4.63
CA PRO A 165 -2.74 7.04 3.76
C PRO A 165 -1.79 5.90 3.39
N VAL A 166 -1.53 4.97 4.32
CA VAL A 166 -0.67 3.80 4.12
C VAL A 166 -1.38 2.74 3.28
N VAL A 167 -2.67 2.51 3.55
CA VAL A 167 -3.54 1.59 2.78
C VAL A 167 -3.61 1.99 1.30
N LYS A 168 -3.62 3.30 1.01
CA LYS A 168 -3.53 3.79 -0.36
C LYS A 168 -2.12 3.62 -0.92
N THR A 169 -1.12 4.11 -0.19
CA THR A 169 0.23 4.29 -0.74
C THR A 169 0.99 2.99 -0.88
N TYR A 170 1.03 2.14 0.15
CA TYR A 170 1.87 0.95 0.11
C TYR A 170 1.46 -0.03 -1.01
N PRO A 171 0.18 -0.44 -1.12
CA PRO A 171 -0.22 -1.39 -2.17
C PRO A 171 -0.05 -0.85 -3.59
N THR A 172 -0.04 0.47 -3.76
CA THR A 172 0.10 1.09 -5.09
C THR A 172 1.56 1.26 -5.48
N GLU A 173 2.42 1.78 -4.59
CA GLU A 173 3.86 1.95 -4.84
C GLU A 173 4.60 0.60 -4.85
N ALA A 174 4.45 -0.20 -3.79
CA ALA A 174 5.08 -1.53 -3.73
C ALA A 174 4.44 -2.48 -4.75
N GLY A 175 3.14 -2.33 -5.02
CA GLY A 175 2.44 -3.06 -6.07
C GLY A 175 3.00 -2.75 -7.46
N GLN A 176 3.31 -1.48 -7.76
CA GLN A 176 3.95 -1.11 -9.04
C GLN A 176 5.31 -1.81 -9.21
N HIS A 177 6.11 -1.89 -8.15
CA HIS A 177 7.36 -2.64 -8.18
C HIS A 177 7.12 -4.15 -8.34
N SER A 178 6.14 -4.72 -7.63
CA SER A 178 5.72 -6.12 -7.78
C SER A 178 5.29 -6.46 -9.22
N VAL A 179 4.53 -5.58 -9.87
CA VAL A 179 4.14 -5.72 -11.27
C VAL A 179 5.36 -5.62 -12.19
N SER A 180 6.31 -4.72 -11.92
CA SER A 180 7.56 -4.64 -12.66
C SER A 180 8.39 -5.92 -12.57
N GLN A 181 8.47 -6.54 -11.39
CA GLN A 181 9.12 -7.85 -11.23
C GLN A 181 8.36 -8.94 -12.01
N GLY A 182 7.04 -8.81 -12.13
CA GLY A 182 6.25 -9.72 -12.95
C GLY A 182 6.60 -9.63 -14.43
N VAL A 183 6.77 -8.42 -14.97
CA VAL A 183 7.30 -8.23 -16.33
C VAL A 183 8.67 -8.90 -16.48
N GLN A 184 9.54 -8.75 -15.46
CA GLN A 184 10.87 -9.38 -15.44
C GLN A 184 10.80 -10.92 -15.46
N VAL A 185 9.86 -11.55 -14.76
CA VAL A 185 9.66 -13.02 -14.75
C VAL A 185 9.33 -13.55 -16.15
N PHE A 186 8.60 -12.78 -16.96
CA PHE A 186 8.29 -13.15 -18.35
C PHE A 186 9.46 -12.89 -19.33
N GLY A 187 10.53 -12.23 -18.89
CA GLY A 187 11.63 -11.79 -19.75
C GLY A 187 11.13 -10.93 -20.91
N GLY A 188 11.67 -11.15 -22.12
CA GLY A 188 11.25 -10.40 -23.31
C GLY A 188 9.75 -10.52 -23.62
N GLY A 189 9.11 -11.65 -23.28
CA GLY A 189 7.67 -11.82 -23.44
C GLY A 189 6.85 -10.87 -22.56
N GLY A 190 7.38 -10.44 -21.42
CA GLY A 190 6.70 -9.51 -20.52
C GLY A 190 6.51 -8.11 -21.13
N TYR A 191 7.29 -7.79 -22.15
CA TYR A 191 7.18 -6.54 -22.90
C TYR A 191 6.22 -6.63 -24.11
N CYS A 192 5.72 -7.83 -24.41
CA CYS A 192 4.78 -8.09 -25.50
C CYS A 192 3.32 -8.01 -25.00
N THR A 193 2.42 -7.57 -25.88
CA THR A 193 1.00 -7.41 -25.57
C THR A 193 0.26 -8.73 -25.40
N ASP A 194 0.83 -9.84 -25.87
CA ASP A 194 0.23 -11.19 -25.87
C ASP A 194 -0.01 -11.74 -24.45
N PHE A 195 0.80 -11.33 -23.46
CA PHE A 195 0.75 -11.87 -22.10
C PHE A 195 -0.01 -10.97 -21.11
N GLY A 196 -0.42 -9.76 -21.51
CA GLY A 196 -1.23 -8.85 -20.71
C GLY A 196 -0.55 -8.20 -19.48
N VAL A 197 0.65 -8.64 -19.07
CA VAL A 197 1.38 -8.06 -17.92
C VAL A 197 1.84 -6.62 -18.18
N GLU A 198 2.20 -6.27 -19.42
CA GLU A 198 2.54 -4.89 -19.80
C GLU A 198 1.35 -3.93 -19.58
N ARG A 199 0.12 -4.40 -19.84
CA ARG A 199 -1.09 -3.61 -19.63
C ARG A 199 -1.27 -3.30 -18.16
N LEU A 200 -1.08 -4.30 -17.31
CA LEU A 200 -1.19 -4.15 -15.86
C LEU A 200 -0.10 -3.24 -15.30
N TYR A 201 1.11 -3.24 -15.88
CA TYR A 201 2.16 -2.28 -15.57
C TYR A 201 1.76 -0.83 -15.89
N ARG A 202 1.07 -0.61 -17.03
CA ARG A 202 0.50 0.71 -17.36
C ARG A 202 -0.67 1.10 -16.46
N ASP A 203 -1.53 0.14 -16.13
CA ASP A 203 -2.78 0.37 -15.40
C ASP A 203 -2.55 0.63 -13.90
N ILE A 204 -1.51 0.04 -13.29
CA ILE A 204 -1.20 0.30 -11.88
C ILE A 204 -0.62 1.70 -11.66
N ARG A 205 0.04 2.29 -12.66
CA ARG A 205 0.76 3.58 -12.51
C ARG A 205 -0.13 4.72 -12.04
N ILE A 206 -1.39 4.78 -12.49
CA ILE A 206 -2.31 5.86 -12.09
C ILE A 206 -2.69 5.78 -10.60
N THR A 207 -2.59 4.59 -10.00
CA THR A 207 -3.01 4.36 -8.61
C THR A 207 -2.16 5.11 -7.58
N THR A 208 -0.93 5.46 -7.92
CA THR A 208 -0.06 6.30 -7.08
C THR A 208 -0.31 7.80 -7.26
N ILE A 209 -1.13 8.20 -8.24
CA ILE A 209 -1.35 9.61 -8.61
C ILE A 209 -2.73 10.10 -8.15
N TYR A 210 -3.81 9.46 -8.56
CA TYR A 210 -5.16 9.92 -8.25
C TYR A 210 -5.53 9.70 -6.77
N GLU A 211 -6.64 10.30 -6.32
CA GLU A 211 -7.09 10.26 -4.92
C GLU A 211 -6.00 10.70 -3.91
N GLY A 212 -5.14 11.62 -4.36
CA GLY A 212 -3.97 12.12 -3.66
C GLY A 212 -2.71 11.36 -4.06
N THR A 213 -1.70 12.10 -4.55
CA THR A 213 -0.41 11.53 -4.91
C THR A 213 0.30 10.94 -3.69
N THR A 214 1.28 10.08 -3.90
CA THR A 214 2.14 9.55 -2.83
C THR A 214 2.70 10.63 -1.92
N GLY A 215 3.18 11.76 -2.48
CA GLY A 215 3.65 12.90 -1.67
C GLY A 215 2.55 13.50 -0.80
N ILE A 216 1.34 13.69 -1.32
CA ILE A 216 0.20 14.22 -0.56
C ILE A 216 -0.24 13.25 0.55
N GLN A 217 -0.26 11.95 0.29
CA GLN A 217 -0.56 10.93 1.31
C GLN A 217 0.53 10.88 2.38
N SER A 218 1.79 11.05 1.98
CA SER A 218 2.94 11.09 2.87
C SER A 218 2.89 12.30 3.81
N GLN A 219 2.60 13.48 3.27
CA GLN A 219 2.37 14.69 4.06
C GLN A 219 1.12 14.57 4.95
N ALA A 220 0.08 13.85 4.51
CA ALA A 220 -1.05 13.55 5.38
C ALA A 220 -0.61 12.72 6.59
N LEU A 221 0.10 11.62 6.35
CA LEU A 221 0.57 10.71 7.39
C LEU A 221 1.45 11.45 8.41
N LEU A 222 2.53 12.08 7.94
CA LEU A 222 3.50 12.75 8.79
C LEU A 222 2.96 14.07 9.36
N GLY A 223 2.35 14.90 8.53
CA GLY A 223 1.94 16.25 8.92
C GLY A 223 0.60 16.35 9.66
N ARG A 224 -0.30 15.37 9.49
CA ARG A 224 -1.65 15.41 10.09
C ARG A 224 -1.94 14.20 10.97
N ASN A 225 -1.72 12.99 10.47
CA ASN A 225 -2.19 11.78 11.14
C ASN A 225 -1.34 11.42 12.37
N ILE A 226 -0.02 11.60 12.32
CA ILE A 226 0.89 11.28 13.44
C ILE A 226 0.63 12.16 14.68
N VAL A 227 0.26 13.43 14.46
CA VAL A 227 -0.03 14.41 15.51
C VAL A 227 -1.52 14.49 15.86
N MET A 228 -2.37 13.73 15.15
CA MET A 228 -3.82 13.77 15.28
C MET A 228 -4.26 13.48 16.72
N LYS A 229 -5.14 14.35 17.25
CA LYS A 229 -5.63 14.29 18.64
C LYS A 229 -4.47 14.17 19.64
N ASN A 230 -3.45 15.03 19.48
CA ASN A 230 -2.23 15.02 20.30
C ASN A 230 -1.51 13.65 20.29
N GLY A 231 -1.49 13.00 19.12
CA GLY A 231 -0.85 11.69 18.94
C GLY A 231 -1.68 10.47 19.35
N LYS A 232 -2.93 10.64 19.82
CA LYS A 232 -3.82 9.53 20.22
C LYS A 232 -3.95 8.47 19.12
N ALA A 233 -4.07 8.89 17.87
CA ALA A 233 -4.22 7.96 16.75
C ALA A 233 -2.98 7.07 16.54
N ALA A 234 -1.78 7.66 16.61
CA ALA A 234 -0.52 6.94 16.52
C ALA A 234 -0.34 5.97 17.69
N MET A 235 -0.69 6.40 18.92
CA MET A 235 -0.65 5.52 20.11
C MET A 235 -1.57 4.30 19.95
N LEU A 236 -2.79 4.49 19.44
CA LEU A 236 -3.71 3.39 19.17
C LEU A 236 -3.14 2.41 18.15
N TYR A 237 -2.52 2.90 17.07
CA TYR A 237 -1.85 2.04 16.10
C TYR A 237 -0.71 1.22 16.73
N PHE A 238 0.19 1.87 17.47
CA PHE A 238 1.29 1.16 18.13
C PHE A 238 0.79 0.15 19.16
N GLN A 239 -0.37 0.39 19.79
CA GLN A 239 -1.00 -0.58 20.67
C GLN A 239 -1.46 -1.83 19.91
N GLU A 240 -2.05 -1.69 18.72
CA GLU A 240 -2.42 -2.84 17.87
C GLU A 240 -1.18 -3.65 17.44
N VAL A 241 -0.09 -2.97 17.06
CA VAL A 241 1.20 -3.61 16.76
C VAL A 241 1.74 -4.36 17.98
N GLN A 242 1.71 -3.72 19.15
CA GLN A 242 2.19 -4.31 20.39
C GLN A 242 1.36 -5.54 20.82
N ASN A 243 0.05 -5.54 20.56
CA ASN A 243 -0.81 -6.70 20.81
C ASN A 243 -0.37 -7.89 19.96
N THR A 244 -0.12 -7.69 18.67
CA THR A 244 0.41 -8.74 17.78
C THR A 244 1.80 -9.22 18.21
N ILE A 245 2.70 -8.31 18.64
CA ILE A 245 4.03 -8.69 19.16
C ILE A 245 3.90 -9.56 20.42
N LYS A 246 3.00 -9.18 21.35
CA LYS A 246 2.75 -9.96 22.57
C LYS A 246 2.27 -11.37 22.25
N GLU A 247 1.34 -11.50 21.30
CA GLU A 247 0.81 -12.80 20.89
C GLU A 247 1.87 -13.62 20.13
N ALA A 248 2.64 -13.01 19.23
CA ALA A 248 3.74 -13.70 18.56
C ALA A 248 4.81 -14.23 19.54
N ASN A 249 5.06 -13.52 20.64
CA ASN A 249 6.02 -13.94 21.65
C ASN A 249 5.61 -15.22 22.41
N THR A 250 4.36 -15.67 22.31
CA THR A 250 3.94 -16.96 22.88
C THR A 250 4.40 -18.16 22.04
N TYR A 251 4.90 -17.93 20.82
CA TYR A 251 5.36 -18.98 19.91
C TYR A 251 6.85 -18.86 19.62
N ASP A 252 7.65 -19.88 19.95
CA ASP A 252 9.11 -19.85 19.77
C ASP A 252 9.54 -19.57 18.32
N ALA A 253 8.79 -20.09 17.35
CA ALA A 253 9.04 -19.87 15.92
C ALA A 253 8.89 -18.40 15.50
N LEU A 254 8.13 -17.59 16.26
CA LEU A 254 7.80 -16.20 15.92
C LEU A 254 8.58 -15.17 16.76
N LYS A 255 9.13 -15.54 17.92
CA LYS A 255 9.87 -14.63 18.82
C LYS A 255 10.92 -13.77 18.11
N LYS A 256 11.71 -14.36 17.21
CA LYS A 256 12.73 -13.63 16.43
C LYS A 256 12.10 -12.52 15.56
N TYR A 257 10.93 -12.75 15.00
CA TYR A 257 10.24 -11.79 14.14
C TYR A 257 9.50 -10.74 14.95
N ALA A 258 8.95 -11.13 16.11
CA ALA A 258 8.40 -10.20 17.10
C ALA A 258 9.46 -9.20 17.59
N GLN A 259 10.68 -9.67 17.86
CA GLN A 259 11.82 -8.81 18.21
C GLN A 259 12.18 -7.84 17.07
N LYS A 260 12.30 -8.33 15.83
CA LYS A 260 12.56 -7.48 14.67
C LYS A 260 11.50 -6.40 14.45
N LEU A 261 10.22 -6.73 14.64
CA LEU A 261 9.13 -5.75 14.53
C LEU A 261 9.18 -4.73 15.68
N THR A 262 9.56 -5.16 16.88
CA THR A 262 9.78 -4.27 18.03
C THR A 262 10.86 -3.24 17.71
N GLU A 263 12.02 -3.69 17.22
CA GLU A 263 13.13 -2.82 16.79
C GLU A 263 12.71 -1.85 15.67
N GLY A 264 12.00 -2.35 14.66
CA GLY A 264 11.51 -1.51 13.56
C GLY A 264 10.50 -0.45 14.04
N THR A 265 9.62 -0.81 14.96
CA THR A 265 8.66 0.12 15.57
C THR A 265 9.35 1.19 16.39
N GLN A 266 10.34 0.82 17.20
CA GLN A 266 11.16 1.77 17.98
C GLN A 266 11.93 2.72 17.06
N LEU A 267 12.45 2.24 15.93
CA LEU A 267 13.15 3.06 14.97
C LEU A 267 12.21 4.09 14.31
N VAL A 268 10.99 3.69 13.91
CA VAL A 268 9.97 4.63 13.42
C VAL A 268 9.63 5.67 14.47
N GLN A 269 9.43 5.27 15.73
CA GLN A 269 9.16 6.21 16.83
C GLN A 269 10.29 7.22 17.02
N LYS A 270 11.55 6.77 16.99
CA LYS A 270 12.73 7.64 17.06
C LYS A 270 12.76 8.65 15.92
N VAL A 271 12.55 8.19 14.68
CA VAL A 271 12.49 9.05 13.49
C VAL A 271 11.34 10.06 13.62
N THR A 272 10.15 9.62 14.01
CA THR A 272 9.00 10.50 14.24
C THR A 272 9.30 11.59 15.27
N GLN A 273 9.90 11.23 16.40
CA GLN A 273 10.27 12.21 17.44
C GLN A 273 11.27 13.24 16.92
N HIS A 274 12.28 12.80 16.18
CA HIS A 274 13.25 13.70 15.55
C HIS A 274 12.57 14.67 14.57
N LEU A 275 11.71 14.17 13.68
CA LEU A 275 11.02 15.00 12.69
C LEU A 275 10.02 15.98 13.34
N VAL A 276 9.22 15.52 14.31
CA VAL A 276 8.26 16.38 15.03
C VAL A 276 8.95 17.50 15.79
N ALA A 277 10.20 17.31 16.23
CA ALA A 277 10.96 18.37 16.89
C ALA A 277 11.19 19.60 15.96
N PHE A 278 11.33 19.40 14.64
CA PHE A 278 11.40 20.51 13.68
C PHE A 278 10.06 21.26 13.59
N ALA A 279 8.94 20.53 13.55
CA ALA A 279 7.61 21.16 13.56
C ALA A 279 7.40 22.01 14.82
N MET A 280 7.86 21.54 15.99
CA MET A 280 7.78 22.28 17.26
C MET A 280 8.62 23.56 17.26
N LYS A 281 9.69 23.62 16.46
CA LYS A 281 10.52 24.82 16.26
C LYS A 281 9.96 25.77 15.19
N GLY A 282 8.86 25.41 14.53
CA GLY A 282 8.29 26.16 13.41
C GLY A 282 8.93 25.85 12.05
N GLU A 283 9.86 24.90 11.98
CA GLU A 283 10.57 24.48 10.76
C GLU A 283 9.71 23.50 9.94
N THR A 284 8.55 23.96 9.49
CA THR A 284 7.52 23.12 8.85
C THR A 284 8.00 22.53 7.52
N GLU A 285 8.78 23.28 6.75
CA GLU A 285 9.36 22.82 5.49
C GLU A 285 10.32 21.64 5.71
N ARG A 286 11.24 21.77 6.68
CA ARG A 286 12.16 20.70 7.07
C ARG A 286 11.42 19.47 7.57
N PHE A 287 10.38 19.67 8.37
CA PHE A 287 9.55 18.59 8.88
C PHE A 287 8.90 17.75 7.76
N LEU A 288 8.50 18.36 6.65
CA LEU A 288 7.73 17.71 5.59
C LEU A 288 8.54 17.38 4.32
N ALA A 289 9.78 17.84 4.21
CA ALA A 289 10.62 17.68 3.03
C ALA A 289 10.77 16.22 2.59
N ASP A 290 11.01 15.32 3.56
CA ASP A 290 11.25 13.90 3.31
C ASP A 290 10.04 13.01 3.66
N ALA A 291 8.83 13.57 3.64
CA ALA A 291 7.62 12.84 4.02
C ALA A 291 7.44 11.52 3.24
N THR A 292 7.81 11.48 1.96
CA THR A 292 7.74 10.26 1.13
C THR A 292 8.65 9.14 1.65
N LEU A 293 9.87 9.47 2.09
CA LEU A 293 10.78 8.49 2.68
C LEU A 293 10.24 7.98 4.02
N TYR A 294 9.63 8.87 4.81
CA TYR A 294 8.95 8.50 6.04
C TYR A 294 7.77 7.55 5.78
N MET A 295 6.96 7.80 4.74
CA MET A 295 5.87 6.92 4.32
C MET A 295 6.37 5.54 3.89
N GLU A 296 7.47 5.46 3.13
CA GLU A 296 8.09 4.18 2.75
C GLU A 296 8.54 3.39 4.00
N MET A 297 9.21 4.07 4.93
CA MET A 297 9.67 3.48 6.19
C MET A 297 8.50 2.96 7.02
N PHE A 298 7.47 3.80 7.20
CA PHE A 298 6.28 3.47 7.95
C PHE A 298 5.49 2.32 7.31
N GLY A 299 5.32 2.35 5.99
CA GLY A 299 4.62 1.32 5.22
C GLY A 299 5.26 -0.06 5.38
N ASN A 300 6.60 -0.14 5.34
CA ASN A 300 7.32 -1.39 5.59
C ASN A 300 7.07 -1.95 7.00
N VAL A 301 7.01 -1.10 8.03
CA VAL A 301 6.68 -1.53 9.40
C VAL A 301 5.22 -1.95 9.52
N ALA A 302 4.29 -1.20 8.91
CA ALA A 302 2.88 -1.55 8.89
C ALA A 302 2.62 -2.92 8.23
N ILE A 303 3.35 -3.24 7.16
CA ILE A 303 3.21 -4.51 6.46
C ILE A 303 3.94 -5.64 7.19
N ALA A 304 5.07 -5.35 7.86
CA ALA A 304 5.69 -6.30 8.79
C ALA A 304 4.74 -6.68 9.94
N TRP A 305 3.98 -5.72 10.48
CA TRP A 305 2.92 -6.00 11.46
C TRP A 305 1.87 -6.95 10.89
N GLN A 306 1.35 -6.67 9.69
CA GLN A 306 0.36 -7.54 9.04
C GLN A 306 0.91 -8.94 8.74
N TRP A 307 2.19 -9.06 8.38
CA TRP A 307 2.84 -10.36 8.19
C TRP A 307 3.01 -11.13 9.50
N LEU A 308 3.37 -10.45 10.60
CA LEU A 308 3.46 -11.08 11.91
C LEU A 308 2.08 -11.53 12.41
N LEU A 309 1.04 -10.72 12.18
CA LEU A 309 -0.35 -11.06 12.51
C LEU A 309 -0.81 -12.32 11.78
N GLN A 310 -0.57 -12.40 10.47
CA GLN A 310 -0.82 -13.61 9.69
C GLN A 310 0.00 -14.80 10.20
N GLY A 311 1.27 -14.58 10.57
CA GLY A 311 2.15 -15.60 11.13
C GLY A 311 1.63 -16.19 12.44
N VAL A 312 1.05 -15.36 13.31
CA VAL A 312 0.39 -15.80 14.56
C VAL A 312 -0.76 -16.75 14.27
N TYR A 313 -1.70 -16.35 13.40
CA TYR A 313 -2.84 -17.20 13.05
C TYR A 313 -2.43 -18.48 12.30
N ALA A 314 -1.43 -18.40 11.43
CA ALA A 314 -0.88 -19.58 10.75
C ALA A 314 -0.26 -20.56 11.74
N GLN A 315 0.52 -20.05 12.72
CA GLN A 315 1.14 -20.87 13.75
C GLN A 315 0.09 -21.54 14.67
N GLN A 316 -0.98 -20.81 15.01
CA GLN A 316 -2.10 -21.35 15.77
C GLN A 316 -2.79 -22.50 15.03
N ALA A 317 -3.10 -22.31 13.74
CA ALA A 317 -3.75 -23.34 12.92
C ALA A 317 -2.88 -24.60 12.82
N LEU A 318 -1.58 -24.45 12.56
CA LEU A 318 -0.64 -25.57 12.47
C LEU A 318 -0.51 -26.34 13.80
N LEU A 319 -0.49 -25.65 14.94
CA LEU A 319 -0.42 -26.29 16.26
C LEU A 319 -1.71 -26.98 16.67
N LYS A 320 -2.86 -26.43 16.28
CA LYS A 320 -4.17 -27.06 16.55
C LYS A 320 -4.30 -28.42 15.85
N GLY A 321 -3.66 -28.58 14.69
CA GLY A 321 -3.74 -29.80 13.88
C GLY A 321 -5.12 -30.02 13.25
N GLY A 322 -5.32 -31.19 12.65
CA GLY A 322 -6.57 -31.53 11.95
C GLY A 322 -6.75 -30.84 10.60
N LEU A 323 -5.67 -30.35 10.01
CA LEU A 323 -5.64 -29.68 8.71
C LEU A 323 -5.55 -30.69 7.57
N THR A 324 -6.12 -30.32 6.42
CA THR A 324 -5.82 -31.03 5.17
C THR A 324 -4.37 -30.77 4.74
N GLN A 325 -3.88 -31.53 3.76
CA GLN A 325 -2.55 -31.28 3.20
C GLN A 325 -2.47 -29.87 2.60
N ASP A 326 -3.46 -29.48 1.79
CA ASP A 326 -3.51 -28.17 1.14
C ASP A 326 -3.52 -27.01 2.17
N ASP A 327 -4.29 -27.16 3.26
CA ASP A 327 -4.31 -26.17 4.33
C ASP A 327 -2.96 -26.07 5.05
N THR A 328 -2.31 -27.21 5.28
CA THR A 328 -1.00 -27.27 5.92
C THR A 328 0.03 -26.53 5.05
N GLU A 329 0.09 -26.84 3.76
CA GLU A 329 0.97 -26.17 2.79
C GLU A 329 0.68 -24.66 2.69
N PHE A 330 -0.59 -24.26 2.74
CA PHE A 330 -0.99 -22.86 2.77
C PHE A 330 -0.41 -22.12 3.99
N TYR A 331 -0.61 -22.62 5.21
CA TYR A 331 -0.12 -21.97 6.43
C TYR A 331 1.41 -21.98 6.52
N GLU A 332 2.07 -23.05 6.08
CA GLU A 332 3.52 -23.08 5.96
C GLU A 332 4.03 -22.04 4.97
N SER A 333 3.35 -21.87 3.83
CA SER A 333 3.68 -20.83 2.85
C SER A 333 3.53 -19.42 3.44
N LYS A 334 2.51 -19.17 4.27
CA LYS A 334 2.30 -17.89 4.96
C LYS A 334 3.48 -17.57 5.88
N ILE A 335 3.89 -18.55 6.69
CA ILE A 335 5.06 -18.40 7.55
C ILE A 335 6.31 -18.16 6.69
N HIS A 336 6.52 -18.93 5.62
CA HIS A 336 7.69 -18.75 4.75
C HIS A 336 7.76 -17.36 4.13
N THR A 337 6.65 -16.83 3.61
CA THR A 337 6.59 -15.48 3.04
C THR A 337 6.77 -14.38 4.09
N MET A 338 6.23 -14.55 5.30
CA MET A 338 6.54 -13.68 6.43
C MET A 338 8.06 -13.65 6.68
N LYS A 339 8.71 -14.81 6.75
CA LYS A 339 10.18 -14.88 6.96
C LYS A 339 10.94 -14.15 5.86
N PHE A 340 10.51 -14.28 4.60
CA PHE A 340 11.08 -13.55 3.47
C PHE A 340 10.93 -12.03 3.66
N PHE A 341 9.73 -11.54 3.98
CA PHE A 341 9.49 -10.10 4.18
C PHE A 341 10.40 -9.51 5.27
N PHE A 342 10.51 -10.20 6.41
CA PHE A 342 11.38 -9.79 7.51
C PHE A 342 12.89 -9.90 7.23
N ALA A 343 13.28 -10.63 6.18
CA ALA A 343 14.68 -10.80 5.78
C ALA A 343 15.09 -9.88 4.64
N TYR A 344 14.18 -9.55 3.72
CA TYR A 344 14.48 -8.81 2.49
C TYR A 344 13.89 -7.40 2.47
N GLU A 345 12.68 -7.22 3.00
CA GLU A 345 11.93 -5.97 2.88
C GLU A 345 12.06 -5.09 4.12
N LEU A 346 11.82 -5.65 5.32
CA LEU A 346 11.91 -4.88 6.56
C LEU A 346 13.28 -4.20 6.79
N PRO A 347 14.45 -4.80 6.47
CA PRO A 347 15.75 -4.14 6.70
C PRO A 347 15.92 -2.80 5.97
N LYS A 348 15.17 -2.54 4.90
CA LYS A 348 15.19 -1.28 4.14
C LYS A 348 14.89 -0.05 4.99
N ILE A 349 14.15 -0.21 6.09
CA ILE A 349 13.89 0.90 7.03
C ILE A 349 15.18 1.51 7.59
N SER A 350 16.29 0.77 7.61
CA SER A 350 17.55 1.23 8.19
C SER A 350 18.18 2.35 7.37
N TYR A 351 18.23 2.24 6.03
CA TYR A 351 18.79 3.32 5.20
C TYR A 351 17.86 4.53 5.16
N LEU A 352 16.54 4.30 5.18
CA LEU A 352 15.55 5.38 5.28
C LEU A 352 15.74 6.16 6.58
N ALA A 353 15.90 5.45 7.70
CA ALA A 353 16.18 6.07 8.99
C ALA A 353 17.50 6.85 8.99
N THR A 354 18.54 6.37 8.30
CA THR A 354 19.79 7.15 8.14
C THR A 354 19.50 8.51 7.53
N ARG A 355 18.78 8.58 6.41
CA ARG A 355 18.46 9.86 5.75
C ARG A 355 17.51 10.73 6.58
N LEU A 356 16.50 10.13 7.21
CA LEU A 356 15.48 10.83 7.99
C LEU A 356 15.98 11.35 9.35
N LEU A 357 17.13 10.88 9.83
CA LEU A 357 17.79 11.34 11.07
C LEU A 357 19.00 12.25 10.80
N ASP A 358 19.33 12.49 9.54
CA ASP A 358 20.51 13.24 9.14
C ASP A 358 20.18 14.74 9.08
N ASP A 359 21.03 15.56 9.70
CA ASP A 359 20.84 17.00 9.84
C ASP A 359 21.03 17.78 8.53
N GLU A 360 21.66 17.19 7.51
CA GLU A 360 21.87 17.83 6.22
C GLU A 360 20.53 18.12 5.51
N VAL A 361 20.36 19.35 5.01
CA VAL A 361 19.16 19.82 4.32
C VAL A 361 19.49 20.15 2.87
N LEU A 362 19.02 19.35 1.93
CA LEU A 362 19.32 19.51 0.50
C LEU A 362 18.12 19.98 -0.33
N THR A 363 16.89 19.83 0.19
CA THR A 363 15.64 19.97 -0.55
C THR A 363 14.71 21.05 -0.01
N CYS A 364 15.15 21.82 0.99
CA CYS A 364 14.47 23.01 1.48
C CYS A 364 15.14 24.26 0.91
N GLU A 365 14.41 25.37 0.83
CA GLU A 365 14.98 26.63 0.34
C GLU A 365 16.27 27.01 1.10
N SER A 366 17.35 27.22 0.32
CA SER A 366 18.61 27.77 0.82
C SER A 366 18.95 29.03 0.03
N GLU A 367 19.74 29.95 0.62
CA GLU A 367 20.13 31.23 -0.01
C GLU A 367 20.83 31.06 -1.37
N LYS A 368 21.32 29.85 -1.68
CA LYS A 368 21.82 29.50 -3.01
C LYS A 368 20.83 28.56 -3.67
N VAL A 369 20.12 29.09 -4.68
CA VAL A 369 19.36 28.28 -5.64
C VAL A 369 20.37 27.52 -6.50
N ALA A 370 20.94 26.45 -5.95
CA ALA A 370 21.54 25.41 -6.76
C ALA A 370 20.36 24.70 -7.44
N PHE A 371 20.30 24.78 -8.76
CA PHE A 371 19.21 24.20 -9.55
C PHE A 371 19.02 22.72 -9.21
N ILE A 372 17.94 22.46 -8.48
CA ILE A 372 17.00 21.37 -8.70
C ILE A 372 15.65 22.03 -8.96
#